data_AF-A0A6C0C3M7-F1
#
_entry.id   AF-A0A6C0C3M7-F1
#
_cell.length_a   1.000
_cell.length_b   1.000
_cell.length_c   1.000
_cell.angle_alpha   90.00
_cell.angle_beta   90.00
_cell.angle_gamma   90.00
#
_symmetry.space_group_name_H-M   'P 1'
#
loop_
_entity.id
_entity.type
_entity.pdbx_description
1 polymer ?
#
loop_
_entity_poly.entity_id
_entity_poly.type
_entity_poly.pdbx_seq_one_letter_code
_entity_poly.pdbx_strand_id
1 'polypeptide(L)'
;MISRLRNEAIIDGWDKLGIQRFAFNTIYIPVKNLYEDKDELLVVDCKSYPFKGPQITYKGHDLLIYYRNILSNPVTLDSLQRIGVKDGCICCNSLLCGNNWNVTCTIKNLLDEFNNFKDIYKRSVEIYWSSRISNRYLVEDIALYQYL
;
A
#
# COMPACT_ATOMS: atom_id res chain seq x y z
N MET A 1 13.49 -21.15 -4.96
CA MET A 1 13.13 -19.73 -5.15
C MET A 1 12.70 -19.44 -6.58
N ILE A 2 13.58 -19.60 -7.59
CA ILE A 2 13.29 -19.26 -9.00
C ILE A 2 12.06 -19.99 -9.56
N SER A 3 11.90 -21.28 -9.27
CA SER A 3 10.76 -22.11 -9.71
C SER A 3 9.44 -21.61 -9.14
N ARG A 4 9.40 -21.24 -7.86
CA ARG A 4 8.23 -20.70 -7.20
C ARG A 4 7.79 -19.37 -7.81
N LEU A 5 8.70 -18.40 -7.95
CA LEU A 5 8.38 -17.10 -8.54
C LEU A 5 7.87 -17.23 -9.98
N ARG A 6 8.38 -18.21 -10.75
CA ARG A 6 7.86 -18.51 -12.09
C ARG A 6 6.42 -19.04 -12.03
N ASN A 7 6.11 -19.92 -11.08
CA ASN A 7 4.75 -20.43 -10.91
C ASN A 7 3.79 -19.33 -10.47
N GLU A 8 4.19 -18.48 -9.52
CA GLU A 8 3.41 -17.30 -9.11
C GLU A 8 3.17 -16.37 -10.30
N ALA A 9 4.20 -16.10 -11.12
CA ALA A 9 4.04 -15.23 -12.29
C ALA A 9 2.95 -15.71 -13.26
N ILE A 10 2.83 -17.02 -13.45
CA ILE A 10 1.82 -17.64 -14.32
C ILE A 10 0.45 -17.62 -13.64
N ILE A 11 0.36 -18.09 -12.39
CA ILE A 11 -0.90 -18.26 -11.66
C ILE A 11 -1.55 -16.91 -11.35
N ASP A 12 -0.75 -15.94 -10.91
CA ASP A 12 -1.20 -14.61 -10.52
C ASP A 12 -1.30 -13.65 -11.72
N GLY A 13 -0.87 -14.08 -12.91
CA GLY A 13 -0.95 -13.29 -14.14
C GLY A 13 -0.13 -12.00 -14.08
N TRP A 14 1.14 -12.10 -13.68
CA TRP A 14 2.03 -10.95 -13.48
C TRP A 14 2.11 -10.03 -14.70
N ASP A 15 2.04 -10.59 -15.91
CA ASP A 15 2.03 -9.83 -17.16
C ASP A 15 0.89 -8.81 -17.22
N LYS A 16 -0.29 -9.19 -16.71
CA LYS A 16 -1.47 -8.30 -16.65
C LYS A 16 -1.35 -7.22 -15.58
N LEU A 17 -0.57 -7.51 -14.54
CA LEU A 17 -0.29 -6.59 -13.43
C LEU A 17 0.93 -5.70 -13.72
N GLY A 18 1.58 -5.86 -14.88
CA GLY A 18 2.79 -5.14 -15.23
C GLY A 18 4.01 -5.49 -14.37
N ILE A 19 3.96 -6.59 -13.60
CA ILE A 19 5.06 -6.99 -12.72
C ILE A 19 6.23 -7.48 -13.57
N GLN A 20 7.36 -6.76 -13.52
CA GLN A 20 8.53 -7.07 -14.31
C GLN A 20 9.65 -7.63 -13.42
N ARG A 21 10.19 -8.79 -13.80
CA ARG A 21 11.32 -9.40 -13.09
C ARG A 21 12.62 -9.00 -13.76
N PHE A 22 13.51 -8.33 -13.03
CA PHE A 22 14.82 -7.94 -13.52
C PHE A 22 15.91 -8.32 -12.52
N ALA A 23 16.91 -9.05 -13.02
CA ALA A 23 18.00 -9.64 -12.23
C ALA A 23 17.54 -10.71 -11.22
N PHE A 24 18.45 -11.64 -10.92
CA PHE A 24 18.19 -12.95 -10.29
C PHE A 24 17.13 -12.95 -9.18
N ASN A 25 17.15 -11.95 -8.27
CA ASN A 25 16.31 -11.87 -7.08
C ASN A 25 15.52 -10.56 -6.92
N THR A 26 15.50 -9.66 -7.91
CA THR A 26 14.80 -8.37 -7.78
C THR A 26 13.58 -8.31 -8.71
N ILE A 27 12.48 -7.79 -8.20
CA ILE A 27 11.24 -7.57 -8.96
C ILE A 27 10.89 -6.09 -8.90
N TYR A 28 10.47 -5.54 -10.03
CA TYR A 28 10.02 -4.18 -10.18
C TYR A 28 8.54 -4.19 -10.53
N ILE A 29 7.75 -3.48 -9.74
CA ILE A 29 6.30 -3.41 -9.92
C ILE A 29 5.92 -1.96 -10.18
N PRO A 30 5.44 -1.62 -11.39
CA PRO A 30 4.92 -0.29 -11.67
C PRO A 30 3.62 -0.11 -10.88
N VAL A 31 3.50 1.03 -10.20
CA VAL A 31 2.33 1.41 -9.42
C VAL A 31 1.95 2.85 -9.76
N LYS A 32 0.68 3.09 -10.07
CA LYS A 32 0.21 4.45 -10.42
C LYS A 32 0.41 5.42 -9.27
N ASN A 33 0.94 6.61 -9.49
CA ASN A 33 0.93 7.65 -8.46
C ASN A 33 -0.52 8.05 -8.11
N LEU A 34 -0.77 8.44 -6.86
CA LEU A 34 -2.11 8.81 -6.38
C LEU A 34 -2.64 10.14 -6.96
N TYR A 35 -1.74 11.06 -7.31
CA TYR A 35 -2.04 12.44 -7.67
C TYR A 35 -1.53 12.84 -9.05
N GLU A 36 -0.55 12.11 -9.58
CA GLU A 36 0.04 12.34 -10.89
C GLU A 36 -0.27 11.17 -11.83
N ASP A 37 -0.47 11.46 -13.12
CA ASP A 37 -0.56 10.44 -14.17
C ASP A 37 0.85 9.93 -14.56
N LYS A 38 1.56 9.43 -13.54
CA LYS A 38 2.90 8.87 -13.66
C LYS A 38 2.98 7.59 -12.86
N ASP A 39 3.65 6.60 -13.42
CA ASP A 39 3.97 5.38 -12.71
C ASP A 39 5.19 5.57 -11.81
N GLU A 40 5.09 5.01 -10.62
CA GLU A 40 6.17 4.87 -9.66
C GLU A 40 6.55 3.40 -9.53
N LEU A 41 7.68 3.12 -8.88
CA LEU A 41 8.22 1.77 -8.79
C LEU A 41 8.25 1.28 -7.34
N LEU A 42 7.65 0.12 -7.14
CA LEU A 42 7.97 -0.76 -6.01
C LEU A 42 9.14 -1.66 -6.41
N VAL A 43 10.16 -1.69 -5.56
CA VAL A 43 11.33 -2.56 -5.73
C VAL A 43 11.28 -3.63 -4.67
N VAL A 44 11.26 -4.90 -5.09
CA VAL A 44 11.12 -6.06 -4.21
C VAL A 44 12.38 -6.93 -4.29
N ASP A 45 13.16 -6.97 -3.22
CA ASP A 45 14.32 -7.88 -3.07
C ASP A 45 13.87 -9.20 -2.45
N CYS A 46 13.95 -10.26 -3.25
CA CYS A 46 13.50 -11.60 -2.94
C CYS A 46 14.60 -12.53 -2.40
N LYS A 47 15.77 -12.03 -1.97
CA LYS A 47 16.89 -12.88 -1.49
C LYS A 47 16.51 -13.93 -0.43
N SER A 48 15.55 -13.63 0.43
CA SER A 48 15.10 -14.56 1.49
C SER A 48 13.72 -15.19 1.22
N TYR A 49 13.14 -14.91 0.05
CA TYR A 49 11.82 -15.38 -0.34
C TYR A 49 11.84 -16.89 -0.65
N PRO A 50 10.83 -17.68 -0.22
CA PRO A 50 9.59 -17.28 0.45
C PRO A 50 9.61 -17.43 1.97
N PHE A 51 10.68 -17.98 2.56
CA PHE A 51 10.74 -18.33 3.97
C PHE A 51 10.80 -17.11 4.89
N LYS A 52 11.24 -15.97 4.36
CA LYS A 52 11.09 -14.66 4.98
C LYS A 52 10.48 -13.69 3.98
N GLY A 53 9.78 -12.68 4.49
CA GLY A 53 9.24 -11.60 3.68
C GLY A 53 10.34 -10.93 2.85
N PRO A 54 10.02 -10.52 1.61
CA PRO A 54 10.97 -9.77 0.81
C PRO A 54 11.20 -8.39 1.42
N GLN A 55 12.34 -7.78 1.11
CA GLN A 55 12.54 -6.37 1.43
C GLN A 55 11.92 -5.54 0.31
N ILE A 56 11.05 -4.60 0.67
CA ILE A 56 10.34 -3.77 -0.30
C ILE A 56 10.69 -2.32 -0.08
N THR A 57 11.02 -1.64 -1.17
CA THR A 57 11.34 -0.22 -1.19
C THR A 57 10.37 0.51 -2.10
N TYR A 58 9.87 1.65 -1.63
CA TYR A 58 9.02 2.57 -2.38
C TYR A 58 9.53 4.00 -2.19
N LYS A 59 9.72 4.74 -3.28
CA LYS A 59 10.30 6.11 -3.26
C LYS A 59 11.65 6.20 -2.51
N GLY A 60 12.46 5.14 -2.58
CA GLY A 60 13.74 5.07 -1.89
C GLY A 60 13.66 4.77 -0.39
N HIS A 61 12.47 4.54 0.17
CA HIS A 61 12.28 4.17 1.57
C HIS A 61 11.80 2.72 1.71
N ASP A 62 12.22 2.06 2.79
CA ASP A 62 11.61 0.79 3.21
C ASP A 62 10.09 0.95 3.34
N LEU A 63 9.34 -0.04 2.87
CA LEU A 63 7.90 0.07 2.76
C LEU A 63 7.19 0.20 4.11
N LEU A 64 7.68 -0.48 5.16
CA LEU A 64 7.11 -0.32 6.50
C LEU A 64 7.42 1.06 7.08
N ILE A 65 8.61 1.61 6.79
CA ILE A 65 8.93 3.01 7.14
C ILE A 65 8.00 3.96 6.41
N TYR A 66 7.74 3.72 5.11
CA TYR A 66 6.79 4.51 4.34
C TYR A 66 5.37 4.47 4.95
N TYR A 67 4.87 3.29 5.32
CA TYR A 67 3.58 3.15 6.00
C TYR A 67 3.53 3.86 7.35
N ARG A 68 4.60 3.78 8.15
CA ARG A 68 4.69 4.51 9.42
C ARG A 68 4.68 6.02 9.21
N ASN A 69 5.39 6.52 8.20
CA ASN A 69 5.41 7.95 7.89
C ASN A 69 4.03 8.48 7.49
N ILE A 70 3.23 7.66 6.78
CA ILE A 70 1.83 7.97 6.52
C ILE A 70 1.08 8.13 7.85
N LEU A 71 1.17 7.15 8.75
CA LEU A 71 0.46 7.14 10.02
C LEU A 71 0.88 8.26 10.99
N SER A 72 2.13 8.71 10.92
CA SER A 72 2.63 9.83 11.72
C SER A 72 2.00 11.17 11.33
N ASN A 73 1.26 11.24 10.23
CA ASN A 73 0.52 12.43 9.88
C ASN A 73 -0.75 12.54 10.77
N PRO A 74 -0.89 13.61 11.58
CA PRO A 74 -2.07 13.77 12.45
C PRO A 74 -3.39 13.83 11.66
N VAL A 75 -3.34 14.21 10.38
CA VAL A 75 -4.48 14.20 9.46
C VAL A 75 -5.03 12.79 9.22
N THR A 76 -4.14 11.81 9.09
CA THR A 76 -4.53 10.44 8.78
C THR A 76 -5.06 9.71 10.00
N LEU A 77 -4.50 9.92 11.20
CA LEU A 77 -4.91 9.18 12.41
C LEU A 77 -6.41 9.33 12.74
N ASP A 78 -6.94 10.55 12.74
CA ASP A 78 -8.37 10.80 13.00
C ASP A 78 -9.25 10.21 11.88
N SER A 79 -8.81 10.35 10.63
CA SER A 79 -9.54 9.87 9.45
C SER A 79 -9.57 8.34 9.37
N LEU A 80 -8.52 7.66 9.82
CA LEU A 80 -8.41 6.19 9.81
C LEU A 80 -9.41 5.53 10.75
N GLN A 81 -9.67 6.13 11.91
CA GLN A 81 -10.73 5.66 12.81
C GLN A 81 -12.10 5.76 12.15
N ARG A 82 -12.37 6.83 11.40
CA ARG A 82 -13.63 7.03 10.65
C ARG A 82 -13.81 6.04 9.50
N ILE A 83 -12.72 5.58 8.89
CA ILE A 83 -12.74 4.56 7.83
C ILE A 83 -12.85 3.13 8.41
N GLY A 84 -12.85 2.98 9.74
CA GLY A 84 -13.06 1.69 10.41
C GLY A 84 -11.78 0.88 10.64
N VAL A 85 -10.60 1.51 10.59
CA VAL A 85 -9.34 0.89 11.01
C VAL A 85 -9.30 0.86 12.54
N LYS A 86 -9.84 -0.23 13.12
CA LYS A 86 -10.13 -0.34 14.56
C LYS A 86 -8.90 -0.39 15.48
N ASP A 87 -7.73 -0.84 14.98
CA ASP A 87 -6.56 -1.17 15.83
C ASP A 87 -5.33 -0.27 15.60
N GLY A 88 -5.51 0.95 15.09
CA GLY A 88 -4.56 2.05 15.28
C GLY A 88 -3.22 2.02 14.51
N CYS A 89 -2.74 0.88 14.01
CA CYS A 89 -1.59 0.85 13.08
C CYS A 89 -1.83 -0.01 11.84
N ILE A 90 -1.98 0.64 10.69
CA ILE A 90 -1.90 0.01 9.38
C ILE A 90 -0.58 -0.77 9.24
N CYS A 91 0.50 -0.26 9.83
CA CYS A 91 1.81 -0.88 9.82
C CYS A 91 1.83 -2.27 10.46
N CYS A 92 1.06 -2.50 11.52
CA CYS A 92 1.02 -3.76 12.27
C CYS A 92 0.18 -4.82 11.57
N ASN A 93 -0.71 -4.40 10.66
CA ASN A 93 -1.53 -5.29 9.84
C ASN A 93 -0.87 -5.64 8.50
N SER A 94 0.30 -5.05 8.20
CA SER A 94 1.05 -5.39 6.98
C SER A 94 1.58 -6.82 7.04
N LEU A 95 1.56 -7.52 5.91
CA LEU A 95 2.20 -8.80 5.65
C LEU A 95 3.70 -8.79 5.98
N LEU A 96 4.34 -7.62 5.88
CA LEU A 96 5.77 -7.46 6.19
C LEU A 96 6.04 -7.22 7.68
N CYS A 97 5.01 -7.00 8.50
CA CYS A 97 5.20 -6.69 9.91
C CYS A 97 5.38 -7.96 10.75
N GLY A 98 6.53 -8.05 11.43
CA GLY A 98 6.78 -9.07 12.46
C GLY A 98 6.54 -10.51 11.96
N ASN A 99 5.51 -11.15 12.52
CA ASN A 99 5.17 -12.55 12.27
C ASN A 99 4.00 -12.73 11.28
N ASN A 100 3.54 -11.66 10.61
CA ASN A 100 2.42 -11.74 9.68
C ASN A 100 2.81 -12.42 8.35
N TRP A 101 4.10 -12.42 8.03
CA TRP A 101 4.60 -13.09 6.85
C TRP A 101 4.45 -14.60 6.98
N ASN A 102 3.85 -15.23 5.96
CA ASN A 102 3.81 -16.67 5.85
C ASN A 102 4.31 -17.11 4.46
N VAL A 103 4.69 -18.38 4.35
CA VAL A 103 5.17 -18.94 3.08
C VAL A 103 4.06 -19.12 2.04
N THR A 104 2.79 -18.85 2.33
CA THR A 104 1.74 -18.86 1.30
C THR A 104 1.52 -17.47 0.70
N CYS A 105 2.06 -16.40 1.30
CA CYS A 105 2.06 -15.05 0.74
C CYS A 105 2.85 -14.99 -0.58
N THR A 106 2.24 -14.35 -1.57
CA THR A 106 2.78 -14.13 -2.92
C THR A 106 3.17 -12.67 -3.13
N ILE A 107 3.90 -12.38 -4.21
CA ILE A 107 4.17 -11.00 -4.63
C ILE A 107 2.88 -10.24 -4.95
N LYS A 108 1.86 -10.94 -5.48
CA LYS A 108 0.54 -10.34 -5.71
C LYS A 108 -0.12 -9.89 -4.41
N ASN A 109 -0.05 -10.69 -3.34
CA ASN A 109 -0.62 -10.29 -2.04
C ASN A 109 0.02 -9.00 -1.50
N LEU A 110 1.33 -8.82 -1.72
CA LEU A 110 2.04 -7.59 -1.34
C LEU A 110 1.60 -6.38 -2.19
N LEU A 111 1.37 -6.58 -3.49
CA LEU A 111 0.84 -5.54 -4.36
C LEU A 111 -0.59 -5.16 -3.97
N ASP A 112 -1.45 -6.15 -3.68
CA ASP A 112 -2.82 -5.94 -3.24
C ASP A 112 -2.87 -5.16 -1.90
N GLU A 113 -2.02 -5.54 -0.94
CA GLU A 113 -1.87 -4.79 0.31
C GLU A 113 -1.43 -3.34 0.06
N PHE A 114 -0.42 -3.15 -0.79
CA PHE A 114 0.09 -1.81 -1.10
C PHE A 114 -0.98 -0.91 -1.71
N ASN A 115 -1.75 -1.44 -2.66
CA ASN A 115 -2.86 -0.72 -3.28
C ASN A 115 -3.94 -0.38 -2.25
N ASN A 116 -4.31 -1.34 -1.40
CA ASN A 116 -5.27 -1.10 -0.33
C ASN A 116 -4.80 0.01 0.63
N PHE A 117 -3.52 0.03 1.02
CA PHE A 117 -2.99 1.07 1.90
C PHE A 117 -2.95 2.44 1.23
N LYS A 118 -2.68 2.48 -0.08
CA LYS A 118 -2.77 3.71 -0.87
C LYS A 118 -4.20 4.24 -0.96
N ASP A 119 -5.18 3.36 -1.15
CA ASP A 119 -6.58 3.76 -1.19
C ASP A 119 -7.05 4.28 0.18
N ILE A 120 -6.65 3.62 1.27
CA ILE A 120 -6.92 4.11 2.63
C ILE A 120 -6.28 5.48 2.85
N TYR A 121 -5.04 5.68 2.40
CA TYR A 121 -4.35 6.97 2.52
C TYR A 121 -5.06 8.07 1.71
N LYS A 122 -5.37 7.79 0.45
CA LYS A 122 -6.14 8.70 -0.42
C LYS A 122 -7.46 9.09 0.24
N ARG A 123 -8.20 8.09 0.74
CA ARG A 123 -9.47 8.32 1.41
C ARG A 123 -9.34 9.18 2.65
N SER A 124 -8.29 8.96 3.44
CA SER A 124 -8.01 9.76 4.63
C SER A 124 -7.77 11.23 4.29
N VAL A 125 -7.03 11.49 3.20
CA VAL A 125 -6.77 12.85 2.71
C VAL A 125 -8.06 13.51 2.19
N GLU A 126 -8.89 12.77 1.45
CA GLU A 126 -10.20 13.24 0.96
C GLU A 126 -11.16 13.63 2.09
N ILE A 127 -11.27 12.79 3.12
CA ILE A 127 -12.10 13.07 4.32
C ILE A 127 -11.61 14.33 5.02
N TYR A 128 -10.29 14.48 5.16
CA TYR A 128 -9.71 15.67 5.79
C TYR A 128 -10.05 16.95 5.02
N TRP A 129 -9.81 16.98 3.71
CA TRP A 129 -10.05 18.17 2.90
C TRP A 129 -11.54 18.48 2.76
N SER A 130 -12.38 17.48 2.58
CA SER A 130 -13.84 17.67 2.53
C SER A 130 -14.37 18.27 3.84
N SER A 131 -13.87 17.81 5.00
CA SER A 131 -14.23 18.38 6.31
C SER A 131 -13.81 19.85 6.41
N ARG A 132 -12.59 20.19 5.95
CA ARG A 132 -12.07 21.57 5.94
C ARG A 132 -12.86 22.49 5.01
N ILE A 133 -13.22 22.01 3.83
CA ILE A 133 -14.00 22.76 2.83
C ILE A 133 -15.41 23.00 3.37
N SER A 134 -16.05 21.96 3.91
CA SER A 134 -17.39 22.05 4.51
C SER A 134 -17.43 23.10 5.60
N ASN A 135 -16.52 23.02 6.57
CA ASN A 135 -16.47 23.96 7.70
C ASN A 135 -16.19 25.42 7.30
N ARG A 136 -15.59 25.65 6.13
CA ARG A 136 -15.21 27.00 5.68
C ARG A 136 -16.24 27.63 4.73
N TYR A 137 -16.91 26.81 3.92
CA TYR A 137 -17.69 27.29 2.77
C TYR A 137 -19.15 26.84 2.79
N LEU A 138 -19.51 25.81 3.55
CA LEU A 138 -20.89 25.34 3.65
C LEU A 138 -21.52 25.89 4.93
N VAL A 139 -22.67 26.56 4.78
CA VAL A 139 -23.47 27.14 5.87
C VAL A 139 -24.39 26.08 6.52
N GLU A 140 -24.60 24.96 5.82
CA GLU A 140 -25.39 23.80 6.28
C GLU A 140 -24.50 22.58 6.48
N ASP A 141 -24.88 21.71 7.43
CA ASP A 141 -24.18 20.46 7.80
C ASP A 141 -24.26 19.37 6.70
N ILE A 142 -23.71 19.64 5.52
CA ILE A 142 -23.57 18.64 4.48
C ILE A 142 -22.28 17.85 4.74
N ALA A 143 -22.45 16.57 5.08
CA ALA A 143 -21.34 15.64 5.25
C ALA A 143 -20.74 15.25 3.87
N LEU A 144 -19.96 16.16 3.25
CA LEU A 144 -19.34 15.95 1.93
C LEU A 144 -18.56 14.63 1.82
N TYR A 145 -17.95 14.17 2.91
CA TYR A 145 -17.19 12.92 2.95
C TYR A 145 -18.04 11.66 2.71
N GLN A 146 -19.37 11.73 2.83
CA GLN A 146 -20.27 10.61 2.56
C GLN A 146 -20.50 10.38 1.06
N TYR A 147 -20.19 11.39 0.23
CA TYR A 147 -20.42 11.37 -1.22
C TYR A 147 -19.14 11.13 -2.05
N LEU A 148 -17.98 11.20 -1.39
CA LEU A 148 -16.71 10.78 -1.97
C LEU A 148 -16.64 9.26 -1.94
#